data_AF-A0A3M3ALN9-F1
#
_entry.id   AF-A0A3M3ALN9-F1
#
_cell.length_a   1.000
_cell.length_b   1.000
_cell.length_c   1.000
_cell.angle_alpha   90.00
_cell.angle_beta   90.00
_cell.angle_gamma   90.00
#
_symmetry.space_group_name_H-M   'P 1'
#
loop_
_entity.id
_entity.type
_entity.pdbx_description
1 polymer ?
#
loop_
_entity_poly.entity_id
_entity_poly.type
_entity_poly.pdbx_seq_one_letter_code
_entity_poly.pdbx_strand_id
1 'polypeptide(L)'
;MALWRLAGEIADIVRLPVDLIDLRTASTVMQYQIITTGRRLWFKDESAGVFEAFVLSEKTSLDCARAGLLEDIQKNGVVHGR
;
A
#
# COMPACT_ATOMS: atom_id res chain seq x y z
N MET A 1 6.67 11.70 -13.20
CA MET A 1 6.41 11.62 -14.66
C MET A 1 6.52 10.20 -15.21
N ALA A 2 7.57 9.42 -14.90
CA ALA A 2 7.75 8.08 -15.49
C ALA A 2 6.62 7.09 -15.17
N LEU A 3 6.17 7.00 -13.91
CA LEU A 3 5.13 6.06 -13.48
C LEU A 3 3.79 6.31 -14.18
N TRP A 4 3.38 7.57 -14.28
CA TRP A 4 2.17 8.00 -14.98
C TRP A 4 2.20 7.59 -16.46
N ARG A 5 3.31 7.83 -17.14
CA ARG A 5 3.47 7.44 -18.55
C ARG A 5 3.36 5.93 -18.72
N LEU A 6 4.05 5.16 -17.87
CA LEU A 6 4.02 3.70 -17.93
C LEU A 6 2.60 3.15 -17.65
N ALA A 7 1.86 3.74 -16.72
CA ALA A 7 0.47 3.39 -16.47
C ALA A 7 -0.39 3.56 -17.74
N GLY A 8 -0.20 4.67 -18.47
CA GLY A 8 -0.87 4.91 -19.76
C GLY A 8 -0.50 3.86 -20.82
N GLU A 9 0.79 3.55 -20.97
CA GLU A 9 1.26 2.53 -21.92
C GLU A 9 0.66 1.14 -21.62
N ILE A 10 0.56 0.77 -20.34
CA ILE A 10 -0.09 -0.49 -19.93
C ILE A 10 -1.60 -0.41 -20.22
N ALA A 11 -2.26 0.70 -19.89
CA ALA A 11 -3.69 0.90 -20.13
C ALA A 11 -4.07 0.70 -21.60
N ASP A 12 -3.24 1.18 -22.53
CA ASP A 12 -3.43 0.98 -23.97
C ASP A 12 -3.35 -0.50 -24.38
N ILE A 13 -2.42 -1.26 -23.78
CA ILE A 13 -2.25 -2.70 -24.04
C ILE A 13 -3.45 -3.49 -23.50
N VAL A 14 -3.84 -3.23 -22.25
CA VAL A 14 -4.92 -3.99 -21.60
C VAL A 14 -6.33 -3.48 -21.94
N ARG A 15 -6.42 -2.31 -22.60
CA ARG A 15 -7.66 -1.60 -22.95
C ARG A 15 -8.57 -1.34 -21.74
N LEU A 16 -7.97 -1.04 -20.60
CA LEU A 16 -8.64 -0.75 -19.33
C LEU A 16 -7.89 0.38 -18.60
N PRO A 17 -8.57 1.19 -17.77
CA PRO A 17 -7.89 2.14 -16.90
C PRO A 17 -6.92 1.41 -15.96
N VAL A 18 -5.69 1.92 -15.87
CA VAL A 18 -4.62 1.38 -15.02
C VAL A 18 -4.12 2.47 -14.09
N ASP A 19 -4.07 2.17 -12.80
CA ASP A 19 -3.27 2.92 -11.84
C ASP A 19 -2.02 2.11 -11.50
N LEU A 20 -0.87 2.78 -11.46
CA LEU A 20 0.41 2.17 -11.20
C LEU A 20 1.05 2.87 -9.99
N ILE A 21 1.41 2.06 -9.00
CA ILE A 21 1.92 2.53 -7.72
C ILE A 21 3.33 1.98 -7.52
N ASP A 22 4.26 2.84 -7.11
CA ASP A 22 5.55 2.42 -6.60
C ASP A 22 5.41 2.03 -5.12
N LEU A 23 5.50 0.74 -4.84
CA LEU A 23 5.39 0.20 -3.48
C LEU A 23 6.43 0.79 -2.52
N ARG A 24 7.56 1.31 -3.00
CA ARG A 24 8.59 1.90 -2.13
C ARG A 24 8.21 3.28 -1.59
N THR A 25 7.29 3.98 -2.27
CA THR A 25 6.84 5.34 -1.89
C THR A 25 5.40 5.36 -1.37
N ALA A 26 4.66 4.27 -1.56
CA ALA A 26 3.33 4.10 -1.01
C ALA A 26 3.33 4.12 0.54
N SER A 27 2.23 4.57 1.14
CA SER A 27 2.08 4.55 2.60
C SER A 27 2.07 3.11 3.12
N THR A 28 2.49 2.90 4.37
CA THR A 28 2.45 1.58 5.03
C THR A 28 1.07 0.94 4.98
N VAL A 29 0.00 1.73 5.10
CA VAL A 29 -1.38 1.24 4.99
C VAL A 29 -1.67 0.71 3.58
N MET A 30 -1.26 1.45 2.54
CA MET A 30 -1.47 1.05 1.15
C MET A 30 -0.59 -0.16 0.77
N GLN A 31 0.67 -0.16 1.18
CA GLN A 31 1.57 -1.31 1.01
C GLN A 31 0.93 -2.57 1.62
N TYR A 32 0.46 -2.48 2.88
CA TYR A 32 -0.20 -3.59 3.57
C TYR A 32 -1.44 -4.10 2.82
N GLN A 33 -2.31 -3.19 2.35
CA GLN A 33 -3.48 -3.58 1.56
C GLN A 33 -3.06 -4.33 0.29
N ILE A 34 -2.07 -3.83 -0.45
CA ILE A 34 -1.62 -4.45 -1.70
C ILE A 34 -1.04 -5.85 -1.44
N ILE A 35 -0.17 -6.01 -0.43
CA ILE A 35 0.47 -7.31 -0.20
C ILE A 35 -0.48 -8.37 0.38
N THR A 36 -1.53 -7.97 1.10
CA THR A 36 -2.45 -8.91 1.76
C THR A 36 -3.69 -9.24 0.91
N THR A 37 -4.09 -8.34 0.01
CA THR A 37 -5.28 -8.54 -0.85
C THR A 37 -4.95 -8.73 -2.32
N GLY A 38 -3.77 -8.29 -2.74
CA GLY A 38 -3.33 -8.36 -4.12
C GLY A 38 -2.89 -9.76 -4.53
N ARG A 39 -2.75 -9.93 -5.85
CA ARG A 39 -2.17 -11.13 -6.45
C ARG A 39 -0.79 -10.80 -7.00
N ARG A 40 0.24 -11.49 -6.52
CA ARG A 40 1.59 -11.39 -7.07
C ARG A 40 1.60 -11.94 -8.51
N LEU A 41 1.99 -11.10 -9.47
CA LEU A 41 2.11 -11.50 -10.88
C LEU A 41 3.54 -11.91 -11.25
N TRP A 42 4.55 -11.35 -10.59
CA TRP A 42 5.95 -11.63 -10.85
C TRP A 42 6.83 -11.27 -9.65
N PHE A 43 7.97 -11.96 -9.51
CA PHE A 43 9.08 -11.59 -8.63
C PHE A 43 10.38 -12.16 -9.19
N LYS A 44 11.51 -11.54 -8.84
CA LYS A 44 12.83 -11.98 -9.29
C LYS A 44 13.40 -13.09 -8.41
N ASP A 45 13.34 -12.88 -7.09
CA ASP A 45 14.03 -13.65 -6.06
C ASP A 45 13.33 -13.46 -4.70
N GLU A 46 13.93 -13.99 -3.62
CA GLU A 46 13.40 -13.96 -2.27
C GLU A 46 13.21 -12.55 -1.69
N SER A 47 13.79 -11.50 -2.30
CA SER A 47 13.65 -10.12 -1.83
C SER A 47 12.19 -9.66 -1.74
N ALA A 48 11.30 -10.21 -2.58
CA ALA A 48 9.87 -9.93 -2.50
C ALA A 48 9.26 -10.39 -1.17
N GLY A 49 9.63 -11.58 -0.68
CA GLY A 49 9.16 -12.08 0.60
C GLY A 49 9.74 -11.30 1.79
N VAL A 50 11.00 -10.85 1.68
CA VAL A 50 11.63 -9.99 2.69
C VAL A 50 10.90 -8.64 2.78
N PHE A 51 10.56 -8.05 1.64
CA PHE A 51 9.78 -6.80 1.60
C PHE A 51 8.40 -6.97 2.24
N GLU A 52 7.70 -8.08 1.97
CA GLU A 52 6.40 -8.35 2.59
C GLU A 52 6.49 -8.49 4.11
N ALA A 53 7.47 -9.23 4.61
CA ALA A 53 7.71 -9.35 6.05
C ALA A 53 7.99 -7.98 6.70
N PHE A 54 8.77 -7.14 6.03
CA PHE A 54 9.02 -5.77 6.47
C PHE A 54 7.72 -4.95 6.56
N VAL A 55 6.89 -4.95 5.52
CA VAL A 55 5.62 -4.21 5.50
C VAL A 55 4.67 -4.70 6.59
N LEU A 56 4.59 -6.01 6.85
CA LEU A 56 3.76 -6.56 7.94
C LEU A 56 4.22 -6.08 9.32
N SER A 57 5.53 -6.01 9.54
CA SER A 57 6.11 -5.46 10.77
C SER A 57 5.79 -3.98 10.93
N GLU A 58 6.02 -3.19 9.87
CA GLU A 58 5.73 -1.75 9.87
C GLU A 58 4.25 -1.45 10.11
N LYS A 59 3.35 -2.22 9.48
CA LYS A 59 1.91 -2.11 9.73
C LYS A 59 1.61 -2.37 11.21
N THR A 60 2.14 -3.45 11.77
CA THR A 60 1.91 -3.80 13.19
C THR A 60 2.33 -2.64 14.11
N SER A 61 3.53 -2.09 13.89
CA SER A 61 4.02 -0.92 14.63
C SER A 61 3.10 0.31 14.47
N LEU A 62 2.66 0.57 13.24
CA LEU A 62 1.78 1.70 12.92
C LEU A 62 0.43 1.60 13.61
N ASP A 63 -0.17 0.41 13.64
CA ASP A 63 -1.43 0.15 14.31
C ASP A 63 -1.31 0.31 15.82
N CYS A 64 -0.27 -0.28 16.43
CA CYS A 64 0.00 -0.13 17.85
C CYS A 64 0.15 1.34 18.24
N ALA A 65 0.89 2.12 17.44
CA ALA A 65 1.08 3.55 17.68
C ALA A 65 -0.21 4.36 17.51
N ARG A 66 -1.17 3.88 16.69
CA ARG A 66 -2.43 4.58 16.39
C ARG A 66 -3.64 4.02 17.12
N ALA A 67 -3.51 2.95 17.91
CA ALA A 67 -4.62 2.27 18.55
C ALA A 67 -5.51 3.23 19.35
N GLY A 68 -4.92 4.03 20.24
CA GLY A 68 -5.68 5.01 21.03
C GLY A 68 -6.38 6.07 20.18
N LEU A 69 -5.70 6.59 19.15
CA LEU A 69 -6.30 7.55 18.21
C LEU A 69 -7.51 6.95 17.47
N LEU A 70 -7.40 5.71 17.01
CA LEU A 70 -8.48 5.03 16.31
C LEU A 70 -9.67 4.75 17.23
N GLU A 71 -9.42 4.38 18.49
CA GLU A 71 -10.47 4.25 19.50
C GLU A 71 -11.20 5.57 19.74
N ASP A 72 -10.46 6.69 19.85
CA ASP A 72 -11.06 8.01 20.05
C ASP A 72 -11.89 8.45 18.86
N ILE A 73 -11.42 8.19 17.63
CA ILE A 73 -12.18 8.43 16.40
C ILE A 73 -13.46 7.59 16.41
N GLN A 74 -13.39 6.33 16.82
CA GLN A 74 -14.56 5.44 16.86
C GLN A 74 -15.59 5.89 17.91
N LYS A 75 -15.14 6.37 19.08
CA LYS A 75 -16.02 6.86 20.16
C LYS A 75 -16.66 8.21 19.82
N ASN A 76 -15.89 9.13 19.25
CA ASN A 76 -16.28 10.53 19.11
C ASN A 76 -16.71 10.92 17.70
N GLY A 77 -16.38 10.12 16.68
CA GLY A 77 -16.72 10.37 15.28
C GLY A 77 -15.93 11.52 14.62
N VAL A 78 -14.90 12.05 15.28
CA VAL A 78 -14.13 13.20 14.80
C VAL A 78 -12.75 12.76 14.34
N VAL A 79 -12.39 13.12 13.11
CA VAL A 79 -11.04 12.91 12.56
C VAL A 79 -10.31 14.24 12.56
N HIS A 80 -9.21 14.32 13.30
CA HIS A 80 -8.33 15.48 13.25
C HIS A 80 -7.29 15.28 12.15
N GLY A 81 -7.38 16.09 11.09
CA GLY A 81 -6.29 16.22 10.11
C GLY A 81 -5.12 16.96 10.75
N ARG A 82 -3.92 16.41 10.64
CA ARG A 82 -2.67 17.09 11.02
C ARG A 82 -1.78 17.19 9.81
#